data_AF-A0A1V5RFC7-F1
#
_entry.id   AF-A0A1V5RFC7-F1
#
_cell.length_a   1.000
_cell.length_b   1.000
_cell.length_c   1.000
_cell.angle_alpha   90.00
_cell.angle_beta   90.00
_cell.angle_gamma   90.00
#
_symmetry.space_group_name_H-M   'P 1'
#
loop_
_entity.id
_entity.type
_entity.pdbx_description
1 polymer ?
#
loop_
_entity_poly.entity_id
_entity_poly.type
_entity_poly.pdbx_seq_one_letter_code
_entity_poly.pdbx_strand_id
1 'polypeptide(L)'
;MKSKRFSRGELILLAAIALGFAALSTLGLWAYLERDNRWVRIVSPTDARAVEIVAVSRLLQPYVRTDQGTYYFCSGVTWHDACERIDTTRLPTTAIPPRWRTCEPALPRLPAPPGEVIHSLDFARCQEARTYARIIVLADGTIWRWQRSFSWVREFAFAVGVFWSLVIGALIGFGVVGLRRYLRAPLPGEKKP
;
A
#
# COMPACT_ATOMS: atom_id res chain seq x y z
N MET A 1 -1.80 -49.32 10.39
CA MET A 1 -2.28 -48.10 11.11
C MET A 1 -3.72 -47.82 10.71
N LYS A 2 -4.70 -47.99 11.60
CA LYS A 2 -6.09 -47.53 11.33
C LYS A 2 -6.07 -45.99 11.30
N SER A 3 -6.41 -45.38 10.17
CA SER A 3 -6.55 -43.91 10.14
C SER A 3 -7.68 -43.54 11.10
N LYS A 4 -7.34 -42.85 12.20
CA LYS A 4 -8.35 -42.28 13.10
C LYS A 4 -9.04 -41.16 12.35
N ARG A 5 -10.18 -41.48 11.73
CA ARG A 5 -11.03 -40.52 11.03
C ARG A 5 -11.37 -39.36 11.98
N PHE A 6 -11.36 -38.14 11.46
CA PHE A 6 -11.83 -36.98 12.20
C PHE A 6 -13.33 -37.07 12.45
N SER A 7 -13.75 -36.71 13.66
CA SER A 7 -15.16 -36.53 13.96
C SER A 7 -15.69 -35.25 13.29
N ARG A 8 -17.02 -35.16 13.10
CA ARG A 8 -17.64 -33.95 12.54
C ARG A 8 -17.26 -32.67 13.31
N GLY A 9 -17.20 -32.74 14.65
CA GLY A 9 -16.81 -31.60 15.47
C GLY A 9 -15.34 -31.18 15.30
N GLU A 10 -14.44 -32.13 15.04
CA GLU A 10 -13.04 -31.82 14.74
C GLU A 10 -12.86 -31.24 13.34
N LEU A 11 -13.62 -31.73 12.35
CA LEU A 11 -13.65 -31.16 11.01
C LEU A 11 -14.17 -29.72 11.03
N ILE A 12 -15.23 -29.44 11.80
CA ILE A 12 -15.76 -28.08 11.98
C ILE A 12 -14.71 -27.19 12.65
N LEU A 13 -14.03 -27.67 13.69
CA LEU A 13 -12.98 -26.91 14.37
C LEU A 13 -11.79 -26.61 13.44
N LEU A 14 -11.34 -27.59 12.66
CA LEU A 14 -10.29 -27.44 11.66
C LEU A 14 -10.66 -26.37 10.62
N ALA A 15 -11.87 -26.48 10.06
CA ALA A 15 -12.37 -25.53 9.08
C ALA A 15 -12.49 -24.12 9.68
N ALA A 16 -12.99 -23.99 10.92
CA ALA A 16 -13.13 -22.71 11.59
C ALA A 16 -11.77 -22.02 11.81
N ILE A 17 -10.74 -22.76 12.24
CA ILE A 17 -9.39 -22.20 12.43
C ILE A 17 -8.79 -21.78 11.09
N ALA A 18 -8.89 -22.63 10.05
CA ALA A 18 -8.37 -22.33 8.73
C ALA A 18 -9.04 -21.08 8.12
N LEU A 19 -10.37 -20.99 8.18
CA LEU A 19 -11.13 -19.86 7.69
C LEU A 19 -10.86 -18.59 8.50
N GLY A 20 -10.76 -18.69 9.82
CA GLY A 20 -10.42 -17.55 10.68
C GLY A 20 -9.06 -16.95 10.33
N PHE A 21 -8.05 -17.80 10.12
CA PHE A 21 -6.70 -17.35 9.75
C PHE A 21 -6.66 -16.72 8.35
N ALA A 22 -7.37 -17.32 7.40
CA ALA A 22 -7.51 -16.77 6.05
C ALA A 22 -8.22 -15.43 6.06
N ALA A 23 -9.30 -15.27 6.83
CA ALA A 23 -10.03 -14.01 6.95
C ALA A 23 -9.14 -12.89 7.51
N LEU A 24 -8.41 -13.16 8.60
CA LEU A 24 -7.49 -12.18 9.20
C LEU A 24 -6.37 -11.79 8.23
N SER A 25 -5.79 -12.78 7.55
CA SER A 25 -4.74 -12.54 6.56
C SER A 25 -5.26 -11.73 5.37
N THR A 26 -6.46 -12.05 4.89
CA THR A 26 -7.14 -11.32 3.80
C THR A 26 -7.35 -9.85 4.18
N LEU A 27 -7.82 -9.59 5.40
CA LEU A 27 -7.98 -8.22 5.92
C LEU A 27 -6.65 -7.48 6.03
N GLY A 28 -5.61 -8.14 6.53
CA GLY A 28 -4.27 -7.55 6.63
C GLY A 28 -3.66 -7.22 5.26
N LEU A 29 -3.75 -8.16 4.31
CA LEU A 29 -3.31 -7.96 2.93
C LEU A 29 -4.12 -6.85 2.24
N TRP A 30 -5.43 -6.82 2.43
CA TRP A 30 -6.28 -5.76 1.88
C TRP A 30 -5.90 -4.39 2.44
N ALA A 31 -5.73 -4.27 3.76
CA ALA A 31 -5.29 -3.02 4.39
C ALA A 31 -3.90 -2.58 3.89
N TYR A 32 -2.98 -3.53 3.67
CA TYR A 32 -1.66 -3.26 3.10
C TYR A 32 -1.75 -2.75 1.66
N LEU A 33 -2.54 -3.41 0.81
CA LEU A 33 -2.69 -3.05 -0.61
C LEU A 33 -3.47 -1.75 -0.83
N GLU A 34 -4.41 -1.42 0.06
CA GLU A 34 -5.19 -0.18 -0.02
C GLU A 34 -4.43 1.02 0.57
N ARG A 35 -3.34 0.79 1.33
CA ARG A 35 -2.45 1.84 1.83
C ARG A 35 -1.90 2.74 0.72
N ASP A 36 -1.74 2.19 -0.49
CA ASP A 36 -1.24 2.94 -1.65
C ASP A 36 -2.32 3.83 -2.28
N ASN A 37 -3.61 3.64 -1.98
CA ASN A 37 -4.70 4.43 -2.55
C ASN A 37 -5.10 5.63 -1.68
N ARG A 38 -4.12 6.44 -1.26
CA ARG A 38 -4.37 7.60 -0.40
C ARG A 38 -3.51 8.80 -0.78
N TRP A 39 -3.96 9.98 -0.36
CA TRP A 39 -3.15 11.19 -0.42
C TRP A 39 -2.08 11.13 0.67
N VAL A 40 -0.84 11.42 0.27
CA VAL A 40 0.32 11.50 1.15
C VAL A 40 0.88 12.91 1.07
N ARG A 41 1.03 13.56 2.23
CA ARG A 41 1.58 14.90 2.32
C ARG A 41 3.06 14.88 2.00
N ILE A 42 3.51 15.81 1.15
CA ILE A 42 4.91 16.11 0.90
C ILE A 42 5.26 17.36 1.72
N VAL A 43 6.51 17.46 2.18
CA VAL A 43 6.98 18.66 2.89
C VAL A 43 6.76 19.87 1.99
N SER A 44 6.19 20.91 2.55
CA SER A 44 5.89 22.17 1.85
C SER A 44 6.85 23.24 2.37
N PRO A 45 7.10 24.32 1.60
CA PRO A 45 7.95 25.42 2.09
C PRO A 45 7.36 26.01 3.38
N THR A 46 8.21 26.34 4.36
CA THR A 46 7.78 26.88 5.66
C THR A 46 7.48 28.37 5.61
N ASP A 47 8.23 29.10 4.79
CA ASP A 47 8.27 30.57 4.83
C ASP A 47 7.50 31.21 3.65
N ALA A 48 6.94 30.39 2.76
CA ALA A 48 6.24 30.83 1.55
C ALA A 48 5.18 29.80 1.13
N ARG A 49 4.17 30.23 0.37
CA ARG A 49 3.11 29.32 -0.09
C ARG A 49 3.44 28.78 -1.47
N ALA A 50 3.46 27.46 -1.63
CA ALA A 50 3.55 26.86 -2.96
C ALA A 50 2.27 27.20 -3.75
N VAL A 51 2.42 27.66 -4.99
CA VAL A 51 1.28 28.00 -5.86
C VAL A 51 1.27 27.20 -7.16
N GLU A 52 2.43 26.74 -7.61
CA GLU A 52 2.56 26.04 -8.88
C GLU A 52 3.63 24.97 -8.78
N ILE A 53 3.39 23.84 -9.44
CA ILE A 53 4.38 22.78 -9.65
C ILE A 53 4.98 23.00 -11.03
N VAL A 54 6.25 23.39 -11.07
CA VAL A 54 6.94 23.74 -12.32
C VAL A 54 7.60 22.53 -12.98
N ALA A 55 8.05 21.58 -12.17
CA ALA A 55 8.63 20.34 -12.65
C ALA A 55 8.55 19.24 -11.58
N VAL A 56 8.93 18.02 -11.95
CA VAL A 56 9.12 16.91 -11.01
C VAL A 56 10.41 16.13 -11.26
N SER A 57 10.99 15.59 -10.20
CA SER A 57 12.14 14.69 -10.29
C SER A 57 11.75 13.31 -10.85
N ARG A 58 12.75 12.48 -11.15
CA ARG A 58 12.55 11.07 -11.54
C ARG A 58 11.77 10.26 -10.50
N LEU A 59 11.81 10.69 -9.24
CA LEU A 59 11.13 10.07 -8.09
C LEU A 59 9.80 10.75 -7.74
N LEU A 60 9.26 11.59 -8.63
CA LEU A 60 8.02 12.35 -8.40
C LEU A 60 8.11 13.27 -7.17
N GLN A 61 9.27 13.89 -6.96
CA GLN A 61 9.45 14.98 -6.00
C GLN A 61 9.25 16.31 -6.72
N PRO A 62 8.32 17.17 -6.25
CA PRO A 62 7.96 18.38 -6.97
C PRO A 62 8.99 19.50 -6.80
N TYR A 63 9.22 20.19 -7.91
CA TYR A 63 9.79 21.53 -7.93
C TYR A 63 8.62 22.51 -7.96
N VAL A 64 8.54 23.40 -6.97
CA VAL A 64 7.42 24.33 -6.82
C VAL A 64 7.89 25.77 -6.93
N ARG A 65 7.03 26.61 -7.51
CA ARG A 65 7.12 28.05 -7.45
C ARG A 65 6.18 28.55 -6.36
N THR A 66 6.65 29.50 -5.57
CA THR A 66 5.88 30.11 -4.49
C THR A 66 5.17 31.39 -4.95
N ASP A 67 4.26 31.88 -4.12
CA ASP A 67 3.62 33.19 -4.26
C ASP A 67 4.61 34.36 -4.36
N GLN A 68 5.77 34.23 -3.73
CA GLN A 68 6.89 35.19 -3.79
C GLN A 68 7.77 35.03 -5.04
N GLY A 69 7.46 34.08 -5.93
CA GLY A 69 8.24 33.79 -7.13
C GLY A 69 9.55 33.04 -6.87
N THR A 70 9.75 32.51 -5.67
CA THR A 70 10.92 31.69 -5.31
C THR A 70 10.68 30.22 -5.66
N TYR A 71 11.76 29.49 -5.96
CA TYR A 71 11.69 28.08 -6.33
C TYR A 71 12.17 27.19 -5.19
N TYR A 72 11.46 26.09 -4.98
CA TYR A 72 11.81 25.08 -4.00
C TYR A 72 11.79 23.69 -4.62
N PHE A 73 12.69 22.84 -4.14
CA PHE A 73 12.64 21.41 -4.37
C PHE A 73 12.14 20.74 -3.09
N CYS A 74 10.92 20.19 -3.15
CA CYS A 74 10.31 19.54 -2.01
C CYS A 74 10.39 18.01 -2.16
N SER A 75 11.01 17.35 -1.18
CA SER A 75 11.03 15.92 -1.01
C SER A 75 10.10 15.49 0.12
N GLY A 76 9.60 14.25 0.08
CA GLY A 76 8.65 13.78 1.09
C GLY A 76 8.19 12.34 0.89
N VAL A 77 8.66 11.40 1.75
CA VAL A 77 7.95 10.24 2.38
C VAL A 77 8.79 9.50 3.47
N THR A 78 9.94 10.02 3.91
CA THR A 78 10.90 9.35 4.80
C THR A 78 11.48 10.32 5.86
N TRP A 79 12.52 9.90 6.59
CA TRP A 79 13.18 10.74 7.60
C TRP A 79 14.11 11.81 7.01
N HIS A 80 14.22 11.90 5.68
CA HIS A 80 15.03 12.88 4.93
C HIS A 80 14.17 13.91 4.20
N ASP A 81 12.94 14.04 4.66
CA ASP A 81 11.93 14.91 4.09
C ASP A 81 12.29 16.38 4.32
N ALA A 82 12.52 17.10 3.24
CA ALA A 82 12.94 18.50 3.27
C ALA A 82 12.35 19.25 2.08
N CYS A 83 12.08 20.54 2.27
CA CYS A 83 11.81 21.42 1.15
C CYS A 83 12.83 22.56 1.13
N GLU A 84 13.73 22.49 0.16
CA GLU A 84 14.90 23.37 0.07
C GLU A 84 14.70 24.40 -1.03
N ARG A 85 15.10 25.64 -0.76
CA ARG A 85 15.13 26.68 -1.78
C ARG A 85 16.19 26.35 -2.82
N ILE A 86 15.87 26.56 -4.08
CA ILE A 86 16.77 26.31 -5.20
C ILE A 86 16.79 27.49 -6.17
N ASP A 87 17.85 27.56 -6.96
CA ASP A 87 17.94 28.49 -8.09
C ASP A 87 17.38 27.86 -9.38
N THR A 88 17.08 28.73 -10.35
CA THR A 88 16.55 28.34 -11.67
C THR A 88 17.49 27.41 -12.45
N THR A 89 18.80 27.46 -12.17
CA THR A 89 19.80 26.57 -12.79
C THR A 89 19.64 25.10 -12.41
N ARG A 90 19.00 24.82 -11.25
CA ARG A 90 18.70 23.46 -10.79
C ARG A 90 17.35 22.94 -11.26
N LEU A 91 16.55 23.78 -11.94
CA LEU A 91 15.27 23.35 -12.47
C LEU A 91 15.49 22.36 -13.63
N PRO A 92 14.75 21.25 -13.65
CA PRO A 92 14.76 20.36 -14.80
C PRO A 92 14.30 21.09 -16.07
N THR A 93 14.94 20.81 -17.20
CA THR A 93 14.52 21.33 -18.51
C THR A 93 13.16 20.80 -18.97
N THR A 94 12.72 19.67 -18.41
CA THR A 94 11.43 19.06 -18.71
C THR A 94 10.57 19.03 -17.45
N ALA A 95 9.35 19.54 -17.55
CA ALA A 95 8.42 19.56 -16.41
C ALA A 95 8.10 18.16 -15.89
N ILE A 96 8.00 17.16 -16.79
CA ILE A 96 7.77 15.77 -16.43
C ILE A 96 8.83 14.90 -17.12
N PRO A 97 9.58 14.08 -16.37
CA PRO A 97 10.54 13.15 -16.95
C PRO A 97 9.88 12.17 -17.94
N PRO A 98 10.51 11.84 -19.08
CA PRO A 98 9.92 10.99 -20.12
C PRO A 98 9.40 9.63 -19.62
N ARG A 99 10.05 9.03 -18.60
CA ARG A 99 9.61 7.77 -17.97
C ARG A 99 8.19 7.83 -17.38
N TRP A 100 7.69 9.01 -17.07
CA TRP A 100 6.35 9.26 -16.49
C TRP A 100 5.34 9.78 -17.52
N ARG A 101 5.71 9.79 -18.81
CA ARG A 101 4.88 10.13 -19.97
C ARG A 101 4.89 9.00 -20.99
N THR A 102 4.80 7.75 -20.55
CA THR A 102 4.80 6.60 -21.49
C THR A 102 3.40 6.27 -22.01
N CYS A 103 2.36 6.88 -21.43
CA CYS A 103 0.98 6.78 -21.89
C CYS A 103 0.18 8.01 -21.40
N GLU A 104 -1.02 8.19 -21.96
CA GLU A 104 -1.92 9.25 -21.54
C GLU A 104 -2.42 9.01 -20.09
N PRO A 105 -2.48 10.04 -19.23
CA PRO A 105 -2.93 9.90 -17.86
C PRO A 105 -4.46 9.80 -17.79
N ALA A 106 -5.01 8.70 -18.28
CA ALA A 106 -6.38 8.28 -17.97
C ALA A 106 -6.42 7.79 -16.52
N LEU A 107 -6.39 8.75 -15.58
CA LEU A 107 -6.35 8.45 -14.15
C LEU A 107 -7.61 7.70 -13.72
N PRO A 108 -7.48 6.67 -12.87
CA PRO A 108 -8.65 6.04 -12.27
C PRO A 108 -9.34 7.02 -11.32
N ARG A 109 -10.50 6.64 -10.80
CA ARG A 109 -11.18 7.42 -9.77
C ARG A 109 -10.28 7.60 -8.55
N LEU A 110 -9.94 8.85 -8.26
CA LEU A 110 -9.08 9.25 -7.15
C LEU A 110 -9.90 9.42 -5.86
N PRO A 111 -9.29 9.24 -4.68
CA PRO A 111 -9.88 9.71 -3.43
C PRO A 111 -10.04 11.23 -3.46
N ALA A 112 -11.03 11.76 -2.74
CA ALA A 112 -11.23 13.20 -2.63
C ALA A 112 -9.93 13.88 -2.14
N PRO A 113 -9.50 15.00 -2.76
CA PRO A 113 -8.34 15.74 -2.28
C PRO A 113 -8.60 16.27 -0.86
N PRO A 114 -7.54 16.44 -0.04
CA PRO A 114 -7.68 16.91 1.33
C PRO A 114 -8.10 18.38 1.47
N GLY A 115 -8.19 19.12 0.36
CA GLY A 115 -8.65 20.51 0.33
C GLY A 115 -8.83 21.03 -1.10
N GLU A 116 -8.99 22.34 -1.23
CA GLU A 116 -9.14 23.02 -2.51
C GLU A 116 -7.83 22.98 -3.30
N VAL A 117 -7.89 22.42 -4.51
CA VAL A 117 -6.72 22.24 -5.40
C VAL A 117 -6.57 23.48 -6.27
N ILE A 118 -5.42 24.14 -6.19
CA ILE A 118 -5.08 25.30 -7.02
C ILE A 118 -4.20 24.93 -8.22
N HIS A 119 -3.43 23.86 -8.11
CA HIS A 119 -2.61 23.35 -9.20
C HIS A 119 -2.41 21.84 -9.10
N SER A 120 -2.31 21.17 -10.24
CA SER A 120 -2.11 19.73 -10.29
C SER A 120 -1.28 19.29 -11.49
N LEU A 121 -0.48 18.25 -11.30
CA LEU A 121 0.20 17.54 -12.38
C LEU A 121 -0.11 16.05 -12.31
N ASP A 122 -0.40 15.49 -13.49
CA ASP A 122 -0.76 14.10 -13.68
C ASP A 122 0.34 13.33 -14.39
N PHE A 123 0.57 12.10 -13.94
CA PHE A 123 1.66 11.24 -14.39
C PHE A 123 1.14 9.85 -14.71
N ALA A 124 1.64 9.26 -15.79
CA ALA A 124 1.32 7.89 -16.16
C ALA A 124 2.52 7.16 -16.76
N ARG A 125 2.82 6.01 -16.16
CA ARG A 125 3.84 5.07 -16.64
C ARG A 125 3.17 3.73 -16.96
N CYS A 126 3.14 3.33 -18.23
CA CYS A 126 2.52 2.09 -18.67
C CYS A 126 3.51 0.96 -19.02
N GLN A 127 4.82 1.22 -19.00
CA GLN A 127 5.82 0.17 -19.15
C GLN A 127 5.95 -0.65 -17.86
N GLU A 128 6.03 -1.98 -17.99
CA GLU A 128 6.08 -3.01 -16.92
C GLU A 128 4.80 -3.11 -16.08
N ALA A 129 4.46 -2.05 -15.36
CA ALA A 129 3.27 -1.94 -14.51
C ALA A 129 2.65 -0.56 -14.67
N ARG A 130 1.32 -0.51 -14.89
CA ARG A 130 0.59 0.75 -15.05
C ARG A 130 0.61 1.52 -13.74
N THR A 131 1.53 2.47 -13.63
CA THR A 131 1.69 3.33 -12.46
C THR A 131 1.11 4.70 -12.79
N TYR A 132 0.16 5.14 -12.00
CA TYR A 132 -0.41 6.47 -12.09
C TYR A 132 -0.01 7.27 -10.86
N ALA A 133 0.22 8.56 -11.05
CA ALA A 133 0.40 9.47 -9.95
C ALA A 133 -0.23 10.82 -10.25
N ARG A 134 -0.57 11.54 -9.19
CA ARG A 134 -1.01 12.93 -9.24
C ARG A 134 -0.35 13.66 -8.09
N ILE A 135 0.22 14.82 -8.38
CA ILE A 135 0.69 15.76 -7.35
C ILE A 135 -0.20 16.99 -7.43
N ILE A 136 -0.67 17.44 -6.28
CA ILE A 136 -1.51 18.63 -6.15
C ILE A 136 -0.86 19.62 -5.19
N VAL A 137 -1.12 20.89 -5.45
CA VAL A 137 -0.90 21.99 -4.53
C VAL A 137 -2.28 22.51 -4.11
N LEU A 138 -2.47 22.68 -2.81
CA LEU A 138 -3.70 23.20 -2.25
C LEU A 138 -3.63 24.72 -2.06
N ALA A 139 -4.78 25.37 -1.87
CA ALA A 139 -4.88 26.80 -1.61
C ALA A 139 -4.12 27.28 -0.35
N ASP A 140 -3.91 26.39 0.63
CA ASP A 140 -3.10 26.65 1.82
C ASP A 140 -1.59 26.56 1.58
N GLY A 141 -1.16 26.22 0.36
CA GLY A 141 0.24 26.06 -0.04
C GLY A 141 0.81 24.67 0.28
N THR A 142 0.00 23.73 0.78
CA THR A 142 0.46 22.37 1.06
C THR A 142 0.49 21.51 -0.19
N ILE A 143 1.46 20.59 -0.22
CA ILE A 143 1.72 19.72 -1.36
C ILE A 143 1.34 18.29 -1.01
N TRP A 144 0.58 17.64 -1.88
CA TRP A 144 0.13 16.27 -1.69
C TRP A 144 0.36 15.43 -2.93
N ARG A 145 0.65 14.15 -2.71
CA ARG A 145 0.82 13.17 -3.77
C ARG A 145 -0.09 11.98 -3.56
N TRP A 146 -0.70 11.54 -4.64
CA TRP A 146 -1.33 10.24 -4.76
C TRP A 146 -0.57 9.43 -5.81
N GLN A 147 -0.36 8.14 -5.56
CA GLN A 147 0.30 7.25 -6.50
C GLN A 147 -0.27 5.84 -6.36
N ARG A 148 -0.62 5.20 -7.48
CA ARG A 148 -1.08 3.81 -7.50
C ARG A 148 -0.49 3.02 -8.65
N SER A 149 0.00 1.83 -8.33
CA SER A 149 0.51 0.87 -9.30
C SER A 149 -0.51 -0.24 -9.52
N PHE A 150 -0.92 -0.44 -10.77
CA PHE A 150 -1.74 -1.56 -11.21
C PHE A 150 -0.82 -2.58 -11.88
N SER A 151 -0.66 -3.71 -11.21
CA SER A 151 0.13 -4.85 -11.66
C SER A 151 -0.64 -6.12 -11.35
N TRP A 152 -0.66 -7.06 -12.30
CA TRP A 152 -1.20 -8.40 -12.10
C TRP A 152 -0.50 -9.14 -10.95
N VAL A 153 0.76 -8.80 -10.66
CA VAL A 153 1.53 -9.32 -9.52
C VAL A 153 0.85 -8.99 -8.20
N ARG A 154 0.12 -7.87 -8.11
CA ARG A 154 -0.61 -7.47 -6.89
C ARG A 154 -1.74 -8.44 -6.56
N GLU A 155 -2.55 -8.78 -7.56
CA GLU A 155 -3.67 -9.72 -7.41
C GLU A 155 -3.16 -11.15 -7.22
N PHE A 156 -2.10 -11.52 -7.93
CA PHE A 156 -1.41 -12.79 -7.75
C PHE A 156 -0.86 -12.94 -6.32
N ALA A 157 -0.14 -11.93 -5.81
CA ALA A 157 0.40 -11.95 -4.45
C ALA A 157 -0.71 -12.03 -3.39
N PHE A 158 -1.84 -11.35 -3.61
CA PHE A 158 -3.01 -11.46 -2.74
C PHE A 158 -3.57 -12.89 -2.73
N ALA A 159 -3.83 -13.47 -3.90
CA ALA A 159 -4.37 -14.83 -4.02
C ALA A 159 -3.44 -15.88 -3.40
N VAL A 160 -2.14 -15.77 -3.68
CA VAL A 160 -1.11 -16.66 -3.11
C VAL A 160 -1.03 -16.50 -1.60
N GLY A 161 -1.08 -15.27 -1.09
CA GLY A 161 -1.10 -15.00 0.35
C GLY A 161 -2.28 -15.63 1.06
N VAL A 162 -3.50 -15.44 0.52
CA VAL A 162 -4.73 -16.05 1.07
C VAL A 162 -4.66 -17.57 1.03
N PHE A 163 -4.17 -18.15 -0.08
CA PHE A 163 -4.00 -19.60 -0.22
C PHE A 163 -3.06 -20.16 0.85
N TRP A 164 -1.88 -19.56 1.05
CA TRP A 164 -0.94 -20.02 2.07
C TRP A 164 -1.48 -19.84 3.49
N SER A 165 -2.25 -18.78 3.75
CA SER A 165 -2.93 -18.60 5.04
C SER A 165 -3.95 -19.70 5.33
N LEU A 166 -4.66 -20.21 4.32
CA LEU A 166 -5.53 -21.39 4.48
C LEU A 166 -4.72 -22.65 4.82
N VAL A 167 -3.61 -22.88 4.12
CA VAL A 167 -2.73 -24.04 4.37
C VAL A 167 -2.16 -23.99 5.79
N ILE A 168 -1.62 -22.84 6.20
CA ILE A 168 -1.08 -22.63 7.56
C ILE A 168 -2.17 -22.77 8.61
N GLY A 169 -3.34 -22.15 8.40
CA GLY A 169 -4.47 -22.26 9.31
C GLY A 169 -4.95 -23.71 9.47
N ALA A 170 -4.97 -24.49 8.38
CA ALA A 170 -5.27 -25.92 8.43
C ALA A 170 -4.23 -26.68 9.26
N LEU A 171 -2.92 -26.45 9.02
CA LEU A 171 -1.84 -27.08 9.79
C LEU A 171 -1.92 -26.77 11.29
N ILE A 172 -2.20 -25.51 11.65
CA ILE A 172 -2.43 -25.10 13.05
C ILE A 172 -3.63 -25.85 13.63
N GLY A 173 -4.74 -25.91 12.89
CA GLY A 173 -5.93 -26.65 13.31
C GLY A 173 -5.63 -28.13 13.55
N PHE A 174 -4.83 -28.77 12.70
CA PHE A 174 -4.39 -30.16 12.88
C PHE A 174 -3.61 -30.32 14.19
N GLY A 175 -2.70 -29.38 14.48
CA GLY A 175 -1.97 -29.33 15.75
C GLY A 175 -2.90 -29.18 16.96
N VAL A 176 -3.89 -28.28 16.90
CA VAL A 176 -4.87 -28.05 17.97
C VAL A 176 -5.71 -29.31 18.23
N VAL A 177 -6.22 -29.95 17.18
CA VAL A 177 -6.97 -31.21 17.32
C VAL A 177 -6.08 -32.32 17.87
N GLY A 178 -4.83 -32.41 17.40
CA GLY A 178 -3.84 -33.36 17.90
C GLY A 178 -3.57 -33.19 19.40
N LEU A 179 -3.30 -31.95 19.84
CA LEU A 179 -3.09 -31.61 21.25
C LEU A 179 -4.33 -31.90 22.09
N ARG A 180 -5.53 -31.55 21.60
CA ARG A 180 -6.79 -31.86 22.30
C ARG A 180 -7.00 -33.36 22.47
N ARG A 181 -6.66 -34.16 21.46
CA ARG A 181 -6.74 -35.63 21.53
C ARG A 181 -5.72 -36.19 22.51
N TYR A 182 -4.51 -35.65 22.54
CA TYR A 182 -3.46 -36.04 23.49
C TYR A 182 -3.87 -35.75 24.93
N LEU A 183 -4.35 -34.53 25.23
CA LEU A 183 -4.78 -34.13 26.57
C LEU A 183 -6.03 -34.88 27.08
N ARG A 184 -6.84 -35.43 26.17
CA ARG A 184 -8.01 -36.26 26.50
C ARG A 184 -7.72 -37.75 26.49
N ALA A 185 -6.51 -38.16 26.12
CA ALA A 185 -6.13 -39.56 26.22
C ALA A 185 -5.96 -39.91 27.70
N PRO A 186 -6.50 -41.05 28.16
CA PRO A 186 -6.29 -41.49 29.53
C PRO A 186 -4.80 -41.68 29.79
N LEU A 187 -4.35 -41.32 31.00
CA LEU A 187 -2.97 -41.55 31.42
C LEU A 187 -2.67 -43.06 31.31
N PRO A 188 -1.47 -43.45 30.86
CA PRO A 188 -1.11 -44.86 30.76
C PRO A 188 -1.14 -45.49 32.16
N GLY A 189 -2.19 -46.26 32.45
CA GLY A 189 -2.39 -46.95 33.74
C GLY A 189 -3.81 -46.90 34.30
N GLU A 190 -4.65 -45.94 33.90
CA GLU A 190 -6.05 -45.88 34.35
C GLU A 190 -6.93 -46.80 33.50
N LYS A 191 -7.39 -47.90 34.11
CA LYS A 191 -8.53 -48.66 33.58
C LYS A 191 -9.76 -47.76 33.66
N LYS A 192 -10.42 -47.54 32.53
CA LYS A 192 -11.77 -46.96 32.50
C LYS A 192 -12.68 -47.78 33.45
N PRO A 193 -13.43 -47.13 34.34
CA PRO A 193 -14.52 -47.80 35.06
C PRO A 193 -15.59 -48.31 34.09
#